data_AF-A0AAV5H6W2-F1
#
_entry.id   AF-A0AAV5H6W2-F1
#
_cell.length_a   1.000
_cell.length_b   1.000
_cell.length_c   1.000
_cell.angle_alpha   90.00
_cell.angle_beta   90.00
_cell.angle_gamma   90.00
#
_symmetry.space_group_name_H-M   'P 1'
#
loop_
_entity.id
_entity.type
_entity.pdbx_description
1 polymer ?
#
loop_
_entity_poly.entity_id
_entity_poly.type
_entity_poly.pdbx_seq_one_letter_code
_entity_poly.pdbx_strand_id
1 'polypeptide(L)'
;MKENTRFVLRVTVTHVVTYILCGIVFMTLFHYDELYQYGNTKYFMRPVDSASSLAGPVFQIIRGLLFGFVLLLLKKSVIETTYGWLKLWGIIAVIGIINTPGPAPCSIEGIIYTQLPLAFHIKGAPEILIQTLLFSFMVANPSKFKCPFLHKYKIPLISALSGGVMFSVSGMILTLILGTDINVAVTDMGAFGVMFAAVLVIFAVSKWYLSTASDAKNFILPVCCYLVMGLLPTVYNYITDSPFATWLTLVINGIPVLILFLINYIADRRRSKI
;
A
#
# COMPACT_ATOMS: atom_id res chain seq x y z
N MET A 1 9.01 -3.88 24.27
CA MET A 1 8.76 -2.99 23.09
C MET A 1 8.88 -3.70 21.74
N LYS A 2 9.99 -4.42 21.43
CA LYS A 2 10.19 -5.04 20.10
C LYS A 2 9.06 -5.98 19.63
N GLU A 3 8.45 -6.75 20.55
CA GLU A 3 7.39 -7.71 20.17
C GLU A 3 6.08 -7.02 19.80
N ASN A 4 5.63 -6.04 20.61
CA ASN A 4 4.40 -5.29 20.33
C ASN A 4 4.51 -4.51 19.02
N THR A 5 5.64 -3.84 18.78
CA THR A 5 5.88 -3.15 17.51
C THR A 5 5.87 -4.11 16.33
N ARG A 6 6.49 -5.30 16.48
CA ARG A 6 6.46 -6.34 15.43
C ARG A 6 5.05 -6.85 15.16
N PHE A 7 4.22 -6.97 16.20
CA PHE A 7 2.83 -7.37 16.05
C PHE A 7 2.02 -6.32 15.27
N VAL A 8 2.10 -5.04 15.67
CA VAL A 8 1.39 -3.94 14.99
C VAL A 8 1.79 -3.90 13.52
N LEU A 9 3.09 -3.87 13.22
CA LEU A 9 3.59 -3.85 11.85
C LEU A 9 3.11 -5.05 11.04
N ARG A 10 3.07 -6.25 11.65
CA ARG A 10 2.55 -7.44 10.98
C ARG A 10 1.08 -7.28 10.65
N VAL A 11 0.26 -6.82 11.59
CA VAL A 11 -1.17 -6.57 11.36
C VAL A 11 -1.37 -5.54 10.25
N THR A 12 -0.61 -4.44 10.26
CA THR A 12 -0.66 -3.42 9.22
C THR A 12 -0.34 -3.98 7.84
N VAL A 13 0.74 -4.75 7.72
CA VAL A 13 1.11 -5.39 6.45
C VAL A 13 0.04 -6.37 6.00
N THR A 14 -0.49 -7.20 6.90
CA THR A 14 -1.58 -8.13 6.57
C THR A 14 -2.80 -7.38 6.05
N HIS A 15 -3.21 -6.30 6.71
CA HIS A 15 -4.35 -5.47 6.27
C HIS A 15 -4.13 -4.92 4.86
N VAL A 16 -2.98 -4.29 4.61
CA VAL A 16 -2.67 -3.69 3.30
C VAL A 16 -2.65 -4.76 2.21
N VAL A 17 -2.02 -5.91 2.47
CA VAL A 17 -1.93 -7.00 1.51
C VAL A 17 -3.30 -7.58 1.20
N THR A 18 -4.12 -7.92 2.21
CA THR A 18 -5.44 -8.49 1.94
C THR A 18 -6.37 -7.48 1.28
N TYR A 19 -6.26 -6.19 1.64
CA TYR A 19 -7.01 -5.13 0.98
C TYR A 19 -6.66 -5.01 -0.51
N ILE A 20 -5.37 -4.94 -0.86
CA ILE A 20 -4.95 -4.82 -2.27
C ILE A 20 -5.34 -6.08 -3.06
N LEU A 21 -5.11 -7.26 -2.50
CA LEU A 21 -5.43 -8.52 -3.19
C LEU A 21 -6.93 -8.64 -3.45
N CYS A 22 -7.77 -8.43 -2.43
CA CYS A 22 -9.21 -8.49 -2.60
C CYS A 22 -9.71 -7.36 -3.51
N GLY A 23 -9.19 -6.14 -3.37
CA GLY A 23 -9.56 -5.01 -4.21
C GLY A 23 -9.29 -5.28 -5.69
N ILE A 24 -8.12 -5.83 -6.05
CA ILE A 24 -7.82 -6.19 -7.45
C ILE A 24 -8.78 -7.28 -7.95
N VAL A 25 -8.97 -8.34 -7.17
CA VAL A 25 -9.84 -9.46 -7.55
C VAL A 25 -11.28 -8.98 -7.75
N PHE A 26 -11.85 -8.29 -6.78
CA PHE A 26 -13.26 -7.91 -6.80
C PHE A 26 -13.57 -6.70 -7.69
N MET A 27 -12.61 -5.79 -7.89
CA MET A 27 -12.71 -4.75 -8.92
C MET A 27 -12.97 -5.37 -10.30
N THR A 28 -12.25 -6.44 -10.63
CA THR A 28 -12.44 -7.14 -11.91
C THR A 28 -13.71 -7.98 -11.95
N LEU A 29 -14.08 -8.65 -10.85
CA LEU A 29 -15.27 -9.50 -10.80
C LEU A 29 -16.58 -8.71 -10.80
N PHE A 30 -16.59 -7.49 -10.25
CA PHE A 30 -17.82 -6.71 -10.06
C PHE A 30 -17.88 -5.42 -10.88
N HIS A 31 -16.91 -5.19 -11.78
CA HIS A 31 -16.88 -4.05 -12.71
C HIS A 31 -17.13 -2.72 -11.99
N TYR A 32 -16.15 -2.30 -11.17
CA TYR A 32 -16.30 -1.13 -10.28
C TYR A 32 -16.55 0.18 -11.00
N ASP A 33 -16.04 0.31 -12.22
CA ASP A 33 -16.32 1.40 -13.14
C ASP A 33 -17.83 1.57 -13.36
N GLU A 34 -18.55 0.48 -13.63
CA GLU A 34 -20.01 0.51 -13.79
C GLU A 34 -20.72 0.64 -12.44
N LEU A 35 -20.28 -0.16 -11.45
CA LEU A 35 -20.95 -0.26 -10.16
C LEU A 35 -20.95 1.07 -9.39
N TYR A 36 -19.85 1.83 -9.47
CA TYR A 36 -19.73 3.11 -8.77
C TYR A 36 -20.50 4.22 -9.47
N GLN A 37 -20.80 4.07 -10.76
CA GLN A 37 -21.64 4.99 -11.52
C GLN A 37 -23.14 4.61 -11.50
N TYR A 38 -23.47 3.45 -10.93
CA TYR A 38 -24.83 2.91 -10.95
C TYR A 38 -25.79 3.67 -10.02
N GLY A 39 -26.85 4.24 -10.60
CA GLY A 39 -27.93 4.89 -9.85
C GLY A 39 -27.42 5.99 -8.92
N ASN A 40 -27.80 5.92 -7.64
CA ASN A 40 -27.39 6.88 -6.63
C ASN A 40 -25.97 6.64 -6.10
N THR A 41 -25.31 5.53 -6.45
CA THR A 41 -23.94 5.25 -6.03
C THR A 41 -22.98 6.32 -6.53
N LYS A 42 -23.22 6.91 -7.71
CA LYS A 42 -22.37 7.97 -8.30
C LYS A 42 -22.28 9.25 -7.47
N TYR A 43 -23.28 9.51 -6.63
CA TYR A 43 -23.29 10.67 -5.74
C TYR A 43 -22.62 10.37 -4.40
N PHE A 44 -22.37 9.09 -4.11
CA PHE A 44 -21.76 8.62 -2.87
C PHE A 44 -20.29 8.21 -3.08
N MET A 45 -20.02 7.42 -4.12
CA MET A 45 -18.70 6.93 -4.50
C MET A 45 -18.05 7.88 -5.50
N ARG A 46 -16.74 8.04 -5.37
CA ARG A 46 -15.94 8.71 -6.40
C ARG A 46 -15.63 7.74 -7.53
N PRO A 47 -15.45 8.23 -8.77
CA PRO A 47 -14.97 7.42 -9.88
C PRO A 47 -13.67 6.68 -9.54
N VAL A 48 -13.51 5.47 -10.06
CA VAL A 48 -12.36 4.59 -9.77
C VAL A 48 -11.04 5.26 -10.16
N ASP A 49 -11.05 6.00 -11.28
CA ASP A 49 -9.97 6.78 -11.86
C ASP A 49 -9.77 8.17 -11.22
N SER A 50 -10.57 8.54 -10.21
CA SER A 50 -10.43 9.84 -9.55
C SER A 50 -9.09 9.98 -8.83
N ALA A 51 -8.52 11.20 -8.81
CA ALA A 51 -7.22 11.42 -8.19
C ALA A 51 -7.17 11.09 -6.69
N SER A 52 -8.32 11.16 -6.02
CA SER A 52 -8.43 10.77 -4.62
C SER A 52 -8.37 9.26 -4.36
N SER A 53 -8.64 8.43 -5.38
CA SER A 53 -8.47 6.99 -5.30
C SER A 53 -7.01 6.60 -5.04
N LEU A 54 -6.04 7.46 -5.41
CA LEU A 54 -4.62 7.28 -5.09
C LEU A 54 -4.28 7.49 -3.61
N ALA A 55 -5.10 8.23 -2.88
CA ALA A 55 -4.94 8.31 -1.43
C ALA A 55 -5.32 6.98 -0.76
N GLY A 56 -6.11 6.13 -1.44
CA GLY A 56 -6.58 4.84 -0.98
C GLY A 56 -5.46 3.99 -0.36
N PRO A 57 -4.40 3.62 -1.11
CA PRO A 57 -3.27 2.84 -0.60
C PRO A 57 -2.58 3.45 0.63
N VAL A 58 -2.39 4.77 0.67
CA VAL A 58 -1.75 5.46 1.81
C VAL A 58 -2.63 5.37 3.05
N PHE A 59 -3.93 5.65 2.91
CA PHE A 59 -4.88 5.53 4.02
C PHE A 59 -5.05 4.09 4.50
N GLN A 60 -4.78 3.07 3.66
CA GLN A 60 -4.76 1.69 4.14
C GLN A 60 -3.63 1.42 5.13
N ILE A 61 -2.48 2.07 4.98
CA ILE A 61 -1.38 1.93 5.97
C ILE A 61 -1.84 2.50 7.32
N ILE A 62 -2.48 3.68 7.30
CA ILE A 62 -3.03 4.31 8.51
C ILE A 62 -4.08 3.40 9.17
N ARG A 63 -5.04 2.89 8.39
CA ARG A 63 -6.07 1.95 8.89
C ARG A 63 -5.45 0.68 9.46
N GLY A 64 -4.45 0.12 8.78
CA GLY A 64 -3.72 -1.05 9.25
C GLY A 64 -2.95 -0.81 10.56
N LEU A 65 -2.42 0.41 10.78
CA LEU A 65 -1.80 0.80 12.05
C LEU A 65 -2.84 0.87 13.16
N LEU A 66 -3.99 1.51 12.91
CA LEU A 66 -5.10 1.59 13.88
C LEU A 66 -5.59 0.19 14.29
N PHE A 67 -5.79 -0.71 13.32
CA PHE A 67 -6.08 -2.11 13.61
C PHE A 67 -4.99 -2.75 14.48
N GLY A 68 -3.72 -2.57 14.13
CA GLY A 68 -2.61 -3.11 14.91
C GLY A 68 -2.62 -2.66 16.37
N PHE A 69 -2.88 -1.38 16.64
CA PHE A 69 -2.96 -0.85 18.01
C PHE A 69 -4.14 -1.40 18.81
N VAL A 70 -5.34 -1.45 18.22
CA VAL A 70 -6.53 -1.99 18.90
C VAL A 70 -6.38 -3.50 19.14
N LEU A 71 -5.88 -4.23 18.14
CA LEU A 71 -5.67 -5.68 18.24
C LEU A 71 -4.57 -6.08 19.21
N LEU A 72 -3.63 -5.18 19.53
CA LEU A 72 -2.70 -5.43 20.65
C LEU A 72 -3.44 -5.61 21.97
N LEU A 73 -4.49 -4.81 22.21
CA LEU A 73 -5.29 -4.88 23.44
C LEU A 73 -6.07 -6.21 23.52
N LEU A 74 -6.47 -6.73 22.36
CA LEU A 74 -7.25 -7.96 22.23
C LEU A 74 -6.39 -9.21 21.95
N LYS A 75 -5.06 -9.07 21.94
CA LYS A 75 -4.13 -10.12 21.47
C LYS A 75 -4.33 -11.44 22.22
N LYS A 76 -4.33 -11.40 23.55
CA LYS A 76 -4.43 -12.61 24.39
C LYS A 76 -5.84 -13.17 24.47
N SER A 77 -6.86 -12.30 24.52
CA SER A 77 -8.26 -12.68 24.74
C SER A 77 -8.96 -13.17 23.48
N VAL A 78 -8.60 -12.59 22.32
CA VAL A 78 -9.23 -12.90 21.04
C VAL A 78 -8.26 -13.70 20.17
N ILE A 79 -7.10 -13.13 19.85
CA ILE A 79 -6.25 -13.59 18.74
C ILE A 79 -5.51 -14.88 19.06
N GLU A 80 -4.92 -14.99 20.26
CA GLU A 80 -4.11 -16.16 20.69
C GLU A 80 -4.98 -17.34 21.19
N THR A 81 -6.27 -17.40 20.83
CA THR A 81 -7.18 -18.48 21.22
C THR A 81 -7.41 -19.48 20.08
N THR A 82 -7.89 -20.69 20.40
CA THR A 82 -8.09 -21.82 19.45
C THR A 82 -8.92 -21.47 18.20
N TYR A 83 -9.80 -20.47 18.27
CA TYR A 83 -10.57 -19.93 17.15
C TYR A 83 -10.42 -18.42 17.01
N GLY A 84 -9.24 -17.89 17.33
CA GLY A 84 -9.02 -16.44 17.39
C GLY A 84 -9.28 -15.71 16.09
N TRP A 85 -9.06 -16.38 14.94
CA TRP A 85 -9.42 -15.83 13.63
C TRP A 85 -10.93 -15.66 13.45
N LEU A 86 -11.74 -16.62 13.90
CA LEU A 86 -13.20 -16.57 13.75
C LEU A 86 -13.80 -15.56 14.73
N LYS A 87 -13.27 -15.47 15.96
CA LYS A 87 -13.66 -14.44 16.92
C LYS A 87 -13.35 -13.05 16.39
N LEU A 88 -12.14 -12.85 15.86
CA LEU A 88 -11.74 -11.57 15.27
C LEU A 88 -12.61 -11.22 14.06
N TRP A 89 -12.86 -12.18 13.17
CA TRP A 89 -13.71 -11.97 12.01
C TRP A 89 -15.15 -11.64 12.44
N GLY A 90 -15.71 -12.34 13.41
CA GLY A 90 -17.04 -12.06 13.94
C GLY A 90 -17.15 -10.65 14.52
N ILE A 91 -16.14 -10.18 15.27
CA ILE A 91 -16.09 -8.79 15.76
C ILE A 91 -16.11 -7.82 14.58
N ILE A 92 -15.25 -8.01 13.58
CA ILE A 92 -15.16 -7.08 12.45
C ILE A 92 -16.42 -7.13 11.58
N ALA A 93 -16.90 -8.32 11.23
CA ALA A 93 -18.03 -8.51 10.34
C ALA A 93 -19.36 -8.09 10.98
N VAL A 94 -19.62 -8.55 12.20
CA VAL A 94 -20.90 -8.26 12.86
C VAL A 94 -20.92 -6.84 13.41
N ILE A 95 -19.89 -6.42 14.16
CA ILE A 95 -19.88 -5.09 14.80
C ILE A 95 -19.42 -4.02 13.82
N GLY A 96 -18.38 -4.29 13.03
CA GLY A 96 -17.75 -3.30 12.16
C GLY A 96 -18.37 -3.13 10.77
N ILE A 97 -19.11 -4.11 10.26
CA ILE A 97 -19.77 -4.04 8.94
C ILE A 97 -21.29 -4.00 9.10
N ILE A 98 -21.88 -5.06 9.65
CA ILE A 98 -23.34 -5.22 9.69
C ILE A 98 -23.99 -4.21 10.65
N ASN A 99 -23.45 -4.08 11.86
CA ASN A 99 -23.96 -3.20 12.93
C ASN A 99 -23.10 -1.94 13.13
N THR A 100 -22.45 -1.47 12.06
CA THR A 100 -21.62 -0.26 12.18
C THR A 100 -22.47 0.95 12.57
N PRO A 101 -22.00 1.84 13.47
CA PRO A 101 -22.80 2.97 13.97
C PRO A 101 -23.23 4.00 12.91
N GLY A 102 -22.64 3.98 11.72
CA GLY A 102 -23.01 4.88 10.61
C GLY A 102 -23.75 4.15 9.48
N PRO A 103 -24.50 4.87 8.63
CA PRO A 103 -25.22 4.30 7.49
C PRO A 103 -24.26 3.97 6.33
N ALA A 104 -23.32 3.06 6.58
CA ALA A 104 -22.33 2.61 5.61
C ALA A 104 -22.92 1.56 4.65
N PRO A 105 -22.41 1.46 3.41
CA PRO A 105 -22.77 0.35 2.52
C PRO A 105 -22.58 -1.01 3.20
N CYS A 106 -23.45 -1.96 2.89
CA CYS A 106 -23.53 -3.29 3.51
C CYS A 106 -23.98 -3.35 4.99
N SER A 107 -24.18 -2.22 5.68
CA SER A 107 -24.73 -2.22 7.04
C SER A 107 -26.25 -2.20 7.06
N ILE A 108 -26.85 -2.56 8.20
CA ILE A 108 -28.30 -2.48 8.42
C ILE A 108 -28.77 -1.03 8.26
N GLU A 109 -28.08 -0.10 8.94
CA GLU A 109 -28.33 1.34 8.84
C GLU A 109 -28.19 1.85 7.40
N GLY A 110 -27.21 1.34 6.65
CA GLY A 110 -27.01 1.70 5.25
C GLY A 110 -28.21 1.32 4.38
N ILE A 111 -28.76 0.13 4.59
CA ILE A 111 -29.92 -0.36 3.84
C ILE A 111 -31.18 0.43 4.20
N ILE A 112 -31.33 0.84 5.45
CA ILE A 112 -32.54 1.53 5.95
C ILE A 112 -32.52 3.03 5.58
N TYR A 113 -31.38 3.70 5.75
CA TYR A 113 -31.33 5.17 5.75
C TYR A 113 -30.67 5.79 4.52
N THR A 114 -30.03 5.00 3.65
CA THR A 114 -29.43 5.55 2.43
C THR A 114 -30.31 5.34 1.21
N GLN A 115 -30.10 6.18 0.19
CA GLN A 115 -30.73 6.00 -1.12
C GLN A 115 -29.87 5.13 -2.05
N LEU A 116 -28.89 4.39 -1.51
CA LEU A 116 -28.01 3.54 -2.31
C LEU A 116 -28.78 2.34 -2.87
N PRO A 117 -28.51 1.92 -4.12
CA PRO A 117 -29.17 0.76 -4.69
C PRO A 117 -28.85 -0.50 -3.89
N LEU A 118 -29.85 -1.36 -3.61
CA LEU A 118 -29.63 -2.62 -2.89
C LEU A 118 -28.57 -3.51 -3.56
N ALA A 119 -28.49 -3.46 -4.89
CA ALA A 119 -27.45 -4.15 -5.66
C ALA A 119 -26.03 -3.75 -5.23
N PHE A 120 -25.80 -2.49 -4.84
CA PHE A 120 -24.51 -2.02 -4.35
C PHE A 120 -24.16 -2.63 -2.98
N HIS A 121 -25.14 -2.72 -2.07
CA HIS A 121 -24.96 -3.38 -0.77
C HIS A 121 -24.62 -4.87 -0.95
N ILE A 122 -25.33 -5.57 -1.84
CA ILE A 122 -25.16 -7.01 -2.01
C ILE A 122 -23.89 -7.35 -2.79
N LYS A 123 -23.59 -6.62 -3.88
CA LYS A 123 -22.39 -6.88 -4.70
C LYS A 123 -21.10 -6.46 -3.99
N GLY A 124 -21.12 -5.41 -3.17
CA GLY A 124 -19.96 -4.99 -2.38
C GLY A 124 -19.64 -5.91 -1.20
N ALA A 125 -20.65 -6.55 -0.60
CA ALA A 125 -20.49 -7.32 0.64
C ALA A 125 -19.49 -8.49 0.54
N PRO A 126 -19.45 -9.32 -0.54
CA PRO A 126 -18.48 -10.41 -0.66
C PRO A 126 -17.03 -9.95 -0.53
N GLU A 127 -16.65 -8.82 -1.16
CA GLU A 127 -15.29 -8.31 -1.05
C GLU A 127 -14.95 -8.02 0.41
N ILE A 128 -15.79 -7.23 1.09
CA ILE A 128 -15.50 -6.75 2.45
C ILE A 128 -15.47 -7.93 3.43
N LEU A 129 -16.41 -8.87 3.30
CA LEU A 129 -16.48 -10.05 4.17
C LEU A 129 -15.29 -11.01 3.95
N ILE A 130 -14.91 -11.26 2.69
CA ILE A 130 -13.78 -12.15 2.36
C ILE A 130 -12.45 -11.49 2.73
N GLN A 131 -12.27 -10.19 2.48
CA GLN A 131 -11.07 -9.45 2.84
C GLN A 131 -10.86 -9.46 4.35
N THR A 132 -11.91 -9.20 5.14
CA THR A 132 -11.81 -9.19 6.61
C THR A 132 -11.66 -10.59 7.18
N LEU A 133 -12.22 -11.62 6.53
CA LEU A 133 -12.01 -13.03 6.89
C LEU A 133 -10.54 -13.43 6.67
N LEU A 134 -10.00 -13.15 5.48
CA LEU A 134 -8.62 -13.44 5.13
C LEU A 134 -7.64 -12.71 6.06
N PHE A 135 -7.91 -11.42 6.33
CA PHE A 135 -7.16 -10.63 7.30
C PHE A 135 -7.15 -11.31 8.67
N SER A 136 -8.33 -11.67 9.19
CA SER A 136 -8.47 -12.27 10.51
C SER A 136 -7.77 -13.63 10.61
N PHE A 137 -7.88 -14.44 9.55
CA PHE A 137 -7.20 -15.72 9.43
C PHE A 137 -5.68 -15.58 9.45
N MET A 138 -5.13 -14.65 8.67
CA MET A 138 -3.69 -14.41 8.58
C MET A 138 -3.11 -13.79 9.87
N VAL A 139 -3.85 -12.89 10.53
CA VAL A 139 -3.42 -12.26 11.79
C VAL A 139 -3.31 -13.28 12.92
N ALA A 140 -4.30 -14.17 13.05
CA ALA A 140 -4.31 -15.19 14.09
C ALA A 140 -3.42 -16.41 13.78
N ASN A 141 -3.14 -16.70 12.51
CA ASN A 141 -2.31 -17.85 12.10
C ASN A 141 -1.01 -17.44 11.38
N PRO A 142 -0.12 -16.65 12.01
CA PRO A 142 1.08 -16.12 11.35
C PRO A 142 2.08 -17.19 10.92
N SER A 143 2.09 -18.36 11.57
CA SER A 143 3.01 -19.46 11.26
C SER A 143 2.68 -20.19 9.96
N LYS A 144 1.40 -20.17 9.54
CA LYS A 144 0.93 -20.85 8.32
C LYS A 144 1.26 -20.08 7.03
N PHE A 145 1.54 -18.77 7.15
CA PHE A 145 1.85 -17.89 6.02
C PHE A 145 3.34 -17.53 5.93
N LYS A 146 4.20 -18.53 6.06
CA LYS A 146 5.63 -18.37 5.77
C LYS A 146 5.83 -18.52 4.27
N CYS A 147 5.89 -17.41 3.54
CA CYS A 147 6.32 -17.44 2.14
C CYS A 147 7.87 -17.39 2.10
N PRO A 148 8.56 -18.45 1.65
CA PRO A 148 10.03 -18.50 1.63
C PRO A 148 10.64 -17.36 0.81
N PHE A 149 9.95 -16.97 -0.28
CA PHE A 149 10.33 -15.86 -1.14
C PHE A 149 10.37 -14.51 -0.39
N LEU A 150 9.29 -14.16 0.32
CA LEU A 150 9.22 -12.92 1.10
C LEU A 150 10.26 -12.87 2.21
N HIS A 151 10.57 -14.02 2.83
CA HIS A 151 11.60 -14.08 3.85
C HIS A 151 13.01 -13.89 3.25
N LYS A 152 13.29 -14.55 2.13
CA LYS A 152 14.58 -14.48 1.41
C LYS A 152 14.85 -13.07 0.88
N TYR A 153 13.84 -12.40 0.34
CA TYR A 153 13.95 -11.09 -0.31
C TYR A 153 13.32 -9.96 0.50
N LYS A 154 13.24 -10.09 1.82
CA LYS A 154 12.60 -9.11 2.71
C LYS A 154 13.13 -7.68 2.53
N ILE A 155 14.46 -7.49 2.58
CA ILE A 155 15.07 -6.16 2.49
C ILE A 155 14.96 -5.57 1.08
N PRO A 156 15.20 -6.34 -0.02
CA PRO A 156 14.91 -5.86 -1.37
C PRO A 156 13.45 -5.45 -1.57
N LEU A 157 12.49 -6.22 -1.05
CA LEU A 157 11.06 -5.88 -1.11
C LEU A 157 10.76 -4.59 -0.35
N ILE A 158 11.29 -4.43 0.87
CA ILE A 158 11.12 -3.19 1.65
C ILE A 158 11.71 -2.00 0.87
N SER A 159 12.89 -2.15 0.30
CA SER A 159 13.54 -1.08 -0.47
C SER A 159 12.71 -0.69 -1.69
N ALA A 160 12.21 -1.67 -2.45
CA ALA A 160 11.36 -1.43 -3.61
C ALA A 160 10.04 -0.73 -3.25
N LEU A 161 9.36 -1.20 -2.20
CA LEU A 161 8.12 -0.59 -1.70
C LEU A 161 8.36 0.83 -1.18
N SER A 162 9.42 1.05 -0.41
CA SER A 162 9.83 2.39 0.03
C SER A 162 10.15 3.29 -1.17
N GLY A 163 10.81 2.76 -2.20
CA GLY A 163 11.09 3.46 -3.45
C GLY A 163 9.81 3.95 -4.12
N GLY A 164 8.83 3.07 -4.31
CA GLY A 164 7.53 3.45 -4.89
C GLY A 164 6.81 4.54 -4.08
N VAL A 165 6.73 4.38 -2.76
CA VAL A 165 6.12 5.40 -1.88
C VAL A 165 6.83 6.74 -1.99
N MET A 166 8.17 6.73 -1.93
CA MET A 166 8.96 7.97 -2.00
C MET A 166 8.91 8.62 -3.38
N PHE A 167 8.74 7.84 -4.46
CA PHE A 167 8.50 8.35 -5.80
C PHE A 167 7.20 9.15 -5.84
N SER A 168 6.10 8.56 -5.33
CA SER A 168 4.81 9.25 -5.25
C SER A 168 4.86 10.49 -4.37
N VAL A 169 5.54 10.42 -3.21
CA VAL A 169 5.73 11.57 -2.32
C VAL A 169 6.52 12.69 -3.01
N SER A 170 7.56 12.35 -3.76
CA SER A 170 8.35 13.33 -4.52
C SER A 170 7.51 14.03 -5.59
N GLY A 171 6.65 13.27 -6.29
CA GLY A 171 5.66 13.83 -7.22
C GLY A 171 4.70 14.80 -6.54
N MET A 172 4.12 14.42 -5.38
CA MET A 172 3.24 15.32 -4.63
C MET A 172 3.94 16.59 -4.15
N ILE A 173 5.18 16.49 -3.66
CA ILE A 173 5.97 17.67 -3.28
C ILE A 173 6.19 18.58 -4.48
N LEU A 174 6.49 18.01 -5.64
CA LEU A 174 6.69 18.77 -6.87
C LEU A 174 5.40 19.47 -7.31
N THR A 175 4.26 18.79 -7.25
CA THR A 175 2.94 19.39 -7.49
C THR A 175 2.69 20.62 -6.61
N LEU A 176 3.02 20.52 -5.31
CA LEU A 176 2.85 21.62 -4.36
C LEU A 176 3.79 22.80 -4.66
N ILE A 177 5.05 22.53 -5.02
CA ILE A 177 6.04 23.56 -5.33
C ILE A 177 5.68 24.29 -6.63
N LEU A 178 5.22 23.57 -7.64
CA LEU A 178 4.90 24.12 -8.96
C LEU A 178 3.49 24.72 -9.03
N GLY A 179 2.66 24.51 -8.01
CA GLY A 179 1.27 24.98 -7.99
C GLY A 179 0.39 24.33 -9.07
N THR A 180 0.77 23.15 -9.55
CA THR A 180 0.04 22.40 -10.59
C THR A 180 -1.14 21.64 -9.99
N ASP A 181 -2.18 21.38 -10.78
CA ASP A 181 -3.27 20.49 -10.35
C ASP A 181 -2.75 19.07 -10.09
N ILE A 182 -3.09 18.50 -8.94
CA ILE A 182 -2.75 17.13 -8.56
C ILE A 182 -3.29 16.13 -9.58
N ASN A 183 -4.41 16.42 -10.23
CA ASN A 183 -5.00 15.55 -11.24
C ASN A 183 -4.01 15.24 -12.38
N VAL A 184 -3.13 16.17 -12.74
CA VAL A 184 -2.16 15.98 -13.84
C VAL A 184 -1.10 14.94 -13.48
N ALA A 185 -0.62 14.91 -12.24
CA ALA A 185 0.33 13.90 -11.78
C ALA A 185 -0.28 12.50 -11.73
N VAL A 186 -1.60 12.44 -11.58
CA VAL A 186 -2.34 11.24 -11.17
C VAL A 186 -3.00 10.52 -12.33
N THR A 187 -3.28 11.22 -13.42
CA THR A 187 -3.82 10.61 -14.64
C THR A 187 -2.73 10.21 -15.64
N ASP A 188 -1.46 10.55 -15.37
CA ASP A 188 -0.34 10.23 -16.24
C ASP A 188 0.07 8.76 -16.14
N MET A 189 -0.51 7.92 -17.00
CA MET A 189 -0.18 6.49 -17.10
C MET A 189 1.31 6.23 -17.39
N GLY A 190 1.99 7.11 -18.12
CA GLY A 190 3.41 6.93 -18.41
C GLY A 190 4.28 7.17 -17.17
N ALA A 191 3.90 8.12 -16.30
CA ALA A 191 4.55 8.32 -15.01
C ALA A 191 4.42 7.08 -14.09
N PHE A 192 3.28 6.38 -14.11
CA PHE A 192 3.14 5.08 -13.42
C PHE A 192 4.05 4.00 -14.01
N GLY A 193 4.18 3.96 -15.34
CA GLY A 193 5.13 3.08 -16.01
C GLY A 193 6.58 3.31 -15.56
N VAL A 194 6.98 4.59 -15.48
CA VAL A 194 8.29 5.00 -14.96
C VAL A 194 8.49 4.58 -13.50
N MET A 195 7.50 4.83 -12.65
CA MET A 195 7.53 4.41 -11.24
C MET A 195 7.67 2.88 -11.11
N PHE A 196 6.90 2.12 -11.89
CA PHE A 196 6.95 0.65 -11.87
C PHE A 196 8.33 0.14 -12.29
N ALA A 197 8.90 0.70 -13.37
CA ALA A 197 10.26 0.38 -13.79
C ALA A 197 11.29 0.70 -12.69
N ALA A 198 11.17 1.86 -12.04
CA ALA A 198 12.04 2.25 -10.93
C ALA A 198 11.94 1.26 -9.76
N VAL A 199 10.75 0.85 -9.37
CA VAL A 199 10.52 -0.14 -8.29
C VAL A 199 11.17 -1.49 -8.61
N LEU A 200 11.07 -1.96 -9.85
CA LEU A 200 11.72 -3.21 -10.29
C LEU A 200 13.25 -3.11 -10.25
N VAL A 201 13.82 -1.99 -10.71
CA VAL A 201 15.26 -1.76 -10.66
C VAL A 201 15.75 -1.66 -9.22
N ILE A 202 15.04 -0.94 -8.35
CA ILE A 202 15.38 -0.86 -6.92
C ILE A 202 15.36 -2.25 -6.29
N PHE A 203 14.35 -3.07 -6.58
CA PHE A 203 14.33 -4.46 -6.10
C PHE A 203 15.55 -5.25 -6.56
N ALA A 204 15.89 -5.18 -7.85
CA ALA A 204 17.01 -5.91 -8.44
C ALA A 204 18.36 -5.47 -7.87
N VAL A 205 18.59 -4.16 -7.76
CA VAL A 205 19.84 -3.59 -7.26
C VAL A 205 19.98 -3.81 -5.75
N SER A 206 18.92 -3.67 -4.96
CA SER A 206 18.95 -4.01 -3.53
C SER A 206 19.20 -5.49 -3.29
N LYS A 207 18.63 -6.37 -4.13
CA LYS A 207 18.93 -7.81 -4.10
C LYS A 207 20.40 -8.09 -4.40
N TRP A 208 20.95 -7.44 -5.44
CA TRP A 208 22.35 -7.58 -5.81
C TRP A 208 23.29 -7.06 -4.70
N TYR A 209 23.02 -5.87 -4.16
CA TYR A 209 23.79 -5.23 -3.08
C TYR A 209 23.97 -6.16 -1.87
N LEU A 210 22.90 -6.85 -1.46
CA LEU A 210 22.93 -7.76 -0.30
C LEU A 210 23.51 -9.14 -0.60
N SER A 211 23.82 -9.44 -1.86
CA SER A 211 24.42 -10.72 -2.29
C SER A 211 25.90 -10.60 -2.65
N THR A 212 26.40 -9.39 -2.91
CA THR A 212 27.77 -9.15 -3.34
C THR A 212 28.71 -8.81 -2.17
N ALA A 213 29.94 -9.32 -2.24
CA ALA A 213 31.02 -9.02 -1.29
C ALA A 213 31.84 -7.79 -1.70
N SER A 214 31.64 -7.25 -2.91
CA SER A 214 32.42 -6.11 -3.43
C SER A 214 32.07 -4.81 -2.70
N ASP A 215 33.10 -4.05 -2.30
CA ASP A 215 32.93 -2.73 -1.67
C ASP A 215 32.34 -1.68 -2.62
N ALA A 216 32.48 -1.88 -3.94
CA ALA A 216 31.89 -1.01 -4.96
C ALA A 216 30.36 -0.91 -4.86
N LYS A 217 29.71 -1.88 -4.19
CA LYS A 217 28.27 -1.88 -3.93
C LYS A 217 27.78 -0.60 -3.24
N ASN A 218 28.60 0.00 -2.37
CA ASN A 218 28.24 1.22 -1.64
C ASN A 218 28.17 2.46 -2.54
N PHE A 219 28.86 2.42 -3.68
CA PHE A 219 28.78 3.46 -4.70
C PHE A 219 27.70 3.12 -5.74
N ILE A 220 27.62 1.86 -6.18
CA ILE A 220 26.72 1.44 -7.26
C ILE A 220 25.25 1.55 -6.87
N LEU A 221 24.87 1.15 -5.64
CA LEU A 221 23.49 1.23 -5.18
C LEU A 221 22.90 2.65 -5.26
N PRO A 222 23.48 3.68 -4.62
CA PRO A 222 22.93 5.03 -4.68
C PRO A 222 22.94 5.60 -6.10
N VAL A 223 23.94 5.28 -6.92
CA VAL A 223 23.97 5.70 -8.34
C VAL A 223 22.79 5.11 -9.10
N CYS A 224 22.56 3.80 -9.02
CA CYS A 224 21.42 3.16 -9.68
C CYS A 224 20.08 3.70 -9.17
N CYS A 225 19.94 3.88 -7.85
CA CYS A 225 18.75 4.48 -7.25
C CYS A 225 18.52 5.91 -7.76
N TYR A 226 19.58 6.73 -7.88
CA TYR A 226 19.48 8.09 -8.38
C TYR A 226 19.10 8.16 -9.86
N LEU A 227 19.63 7.24 -10.67
CA LEU A 227 19.25 7.13 -12.08
C LEU A 227 17.76 6.85 -12.24
N VAL A 228 17.17 5.96 -11.44
CA VAL A 228 15.75 5.61 -11.60
C VAL A 228 14.79 6.50 -10.83
N MET A 229 15.21 7.09 -9.71
CA MET A 229 14.36 7.98 -8.89
C MET A 229 14.47 9.44 -9.33
N GLY A 230 15.64 9.90 -9.75
CA GLY A 230 15.87 11.29 -10.13
C GLY A 230 15.89 11.46 -11.64
N LEU A 231 16.85 10.83 -12.32
CA LEU A 231 17.09 11.09 -13.74
C LEU A 231 15.94 10.60 -14.62
N LEU A 232 15.48 9.36 -14.44
CA LEU A 232 14.45 8.75 -15.27
C LEU A 232 13.13 9.55 -15.28
N PRO A 233 12.53 9.95 -14.15
CA PRO A 233 11.33 10.78 -14.17
C PRO A 233 11.59 12.18 -14.73
N THR A 234 12.78 12.76 -14.50
CA THR A 234 13.14 14.05 -15.08
C THR A 234 13.15 13.97 -16.61
N VAL A 235 13.84 12.97 -17.17
CA VAL A 235 13.91 12.73 -18.62
C VAL A 235 12.52 12.46 -19.18
N TYR A 236 11.72 11.63 -18.51
CA TYR A 236 10.34 11.38 -18.90
C TYR A 236 9.53 12.68 -18.99
N ASN A 237 9.56 13.51 -17.96
CA ASN A 237 8.79 14.75 -17.92
C ASN A 237 9.19 15.73 -19.03
N TYR A 238 10.49 15.82 -19.37
CA TYR A 238 10.94 16.65 -20.50
C TYR A 238 10.55 16.07 -21.87
N ILE A 239 10.55 14.75 -22.02
CA ILE A 239 10.15 14.11 -23.28
C ILE A 239 8.65 14.27 -23.53
N THR A 240 7.83 14.19 -22.48
CA THR A 240 6.37 14.27 -22.58
C THR A 240 5.82 15.69 -22.45
N ASP A 241 6.69 16.70 -22.37
CA ASP A 241 6.33 18.11 -22.12
C ASP A 241 5.36 18.26 -20.94
N SER A 242 5.64 17.50 -19.88
CA SER A 242 4.82 17.44 -18.68
C SER A 242 4.98 18.74 -17.86
N PRO A 243 3.95 19.20 -17.13
CA PRO A 243 4.09 20.31 -16.17
C PRO A 243 5.16 20.09 -15.10
N PHE A 244 5.63 18.85 -14.94
CA PHE A 244 6.73 18.46 -14.07
C PHE A 244 8.11 18.50 -14.74
N ALA A 245 8.24 19.05 -15.95
CA ALA A 245 9.48 19.21 -16.69
C ALA A 245 10.39 20.27 -16.03
N THR A 246 11.07 19.86 -14.96
CA THR A 246 11.96 20.72 -14.20
C THR A 246 13.12 19.95 -13.61
N TRP A 247 14.24 20.65 -13.46
CA TRP A 247 15.43 20.14 -12.78
C TRP A 247 15.22 19.92 -11.28
N LEU A 248 14.16 20.47 -10.67
CA LEU A 248 13.83 20.25 -9.26
C LEU A 248 13.61 18.77 -8.93
N THR A 249 13.13 17.98 -9.90
CA THR A 249 12.94 16.53 -9.78
C THR A 249 14.25 15.82 -9.40
N LEU A 250 15.40 16.27 -9.92
CA LEU A 250 16.71 15.72 -9.59
C LEU A 250 17.11 15.99 -8.14
N VAL A 251 16.72 17.15 -7.60
CA VAL A 251 17.10 17.60 -6.26
C VAL A 251 16.22 16.91 -5.21
N ILE A 252 14.90 16.92 -5.41
CA ILE A 252 13.93 16.32 -4.48
C ILE A 252 14.21 14.83 -4.29
N ASN A 253 14.56 14.13 -5.38
CA ASN A 253 14.84 12.69 -5.34
C ASN A 253 16.19 12.32 -4.71
N GLY A 254 17.03 13.28 -4.31
CA GLY A 254 18.22 13.01 -3.50
C GLY A 254 17.89 12.41 -2.13
N ILE A 255 16.82 12.88 -1.47
CA ILE A 255 16.40 12.38 -0.16
C ILE A 255 15.95 10.90 -0.23
N PRO A 256 15.04 10.51 -1.15
CA PRO A 256 14.70 9.10 -1.37
C PRO A 256 15.90 8.19 -1.56
N VAL A 257 16.89 8.61 -2.36
CA VAL A 257 18.10 7.82 -2.64
C VAL A 257 18.92 7.60 -1.37
N LEU A 258 19.10 8.63 -0.55
CA LEU A 258 19.77 8.51 0.75
C LEU A 258 19.05 7.52 1.67
N ILE A 259 17.72 7.58 1.73
CA ILE A 259 16.91 6.66 2.54
C ILE A 259 17.07 5.22 2.03
N LEU A 260 16.98 4.97 0.73
CA LEU A 260 17.16 3.64 0.13
C LEU A 260 18.56 3.08 0.40
N PHE A 261 19.58 3.93 0.32
CA PHE A 261 20.95 3.56 0.66
C PHE A 261 21.06 3.15 2.14
N LEU A 262 20.53 3.96 3.06
CA LEU A 262 20.56 3.68 4.50
C LEU A 262 19.85 2.37 4.85
N ILE A 263 18.68 2.09 4.25
CA ILE A 263 17.94 0.84 4.47
C ILE A 263 18.82 -0.38 4.15
N ASN A 264 19.49 -0.36 2.99
CA ASN A 264 20.31 -1.48 2.53
C ASN A 264 21.63 -1.56 3.30
N TYR A 265 22.29 -0.44 3.55
CA TYR A 265 23.54 -0.37 4.29
C TYR A 265 23.41 -0.89 5.73
N ILE A 266 22.35 -0.48 6.45
CA ILE A 266 22.06 -0.97 7.80
C ILE A 266 21.78 -2.48 7.79
N ALA A 267 21.07 -2.97 6.77
CA ALA A 267 20.77 -4.39 6.65
C ALA A 267 22.02 -5.24 6.38
N ASP A 268 22.91 -4.78 5.51
CA ASP A 268 24.18 -5.44 5.20
C ASP A 268 25.10 -5.52 6.42
N ARG A 269 25.26 -4.40 7.15
CA ARG A 269 26.03 -4.35 8.41
C ARG A 269 25.46 -5.24 9.52
N ARG A 270 24.15 -5.49 9.52
CA ARG A 270 23.53 -6.45 10.46
C ARG A 270 23.78 -7.90 10.06
N ARG A 271 23.89 -8.19 8.77
CA ARG A 271 24.29 -9.52 8.27
C ARG A 271 25.74 -9.85 8.60
N SER A 272 26.65 -8.89 8.46
CA SER A 272 28.08 -9.12 8.71
C SER A 272 28.46 -9.29 10.18
N LYS A 273 27.52 -9.11 11.12
CA LYS A 273 27.73 -9.24 12.58
C LYS A 273 27.17 -10.56 13.15
N ILE A 274 26.55 -11.39 12.31
CA ILE A 274 25.99 -12.71 12.65
C ILE A 274 26.84 -13.75 11.94
#